data_AF-A0A4W5K4P8-F1
#
_entry.id   AF-A0A4W5K4P8-F1
#
_cell.length_a   1.000
_cell.length_b   1.000
_cell.length_c   1.000
_cell.angle_alpha   90.00
_cell.angle_beta   90.00
_cell.angle_gamma   90.00
#
_symmetry.space_group_name_H-M   'P 1'
#
loop_
_entity.id
_entity.type
_entity.pdbx_description
1 polymer ?
#
loop_
_entity_poly.entity_id
_entity_poly.type
_entity_poly.pdbx_seq_one_letter_code
_entity_poly.pdbx_strand_id
1 'polypeptide(L)'
;MSPRDICNTCYKEFPQLSKLERHKLSHSDNKSFRCQVCQRSFAQLSQLKSHLRVHTGERPFQCQCCDKSFNHKVSLKNHVRRYHQGEGV
;
A
#
# COMPACT_ATOMS: atom_id res chain seq x y z
N MET A 1 0.12 -29.24 -6.83
CA MET A 1 0.47 -27.81 -6.96
C MET A 1 -0.63 -27.14 -7.77
N SER A 2 -1.25 -26.07 -7.28
CA SER A 2 -2.27 -25.33 -8.04
C SER A 2 -1.60 -24.60 -9.22
N PRO A 3 -2.23 -24.52 -10.41
CA PRO A 3 -1.67 -23.76 -11.53
C PRO A 3 -1.38 -22.32 -11.12
N ARG A 4 -0.21 -21.81 -11.48
CA ARG A 4 0.13 -20.40 -11.30
C ARG A 4 -0.31 -19.63 -12.52
N ASP A 5 -1.01 -18.53 -12.31
CA ASP A 5 -1.44 -17.63 -13.37
C ASP A 5 -0.32 -16.66 -13.72
N ILE A 6 -0.05 -16.46 -15.01
CA ILE A 6 1.06 -15.62 -15.48
C ILE A 6 0.52 -14.34 -16.11
N CYS A 7 1.18 -13.21 -15.83
CA CYS A 7 0.90 -11.98 -16.53
C CYS A 7 1.57 -11.96 -17.90
N ASN A 8 0.78 -11.93 -18.99
CA ASN A 8 1.34 -11.93 -20.35
C ASN A 8 2.06 -10.61 -20.75
N THR A 9 1.99 -9.57 -19.92
CA THR A 9 2.68 -8.29 -20.17
C THR A 9 4.08 -8.26 -19.55
N CYS A 10 4.28 -8.87 -18.38
CA CYS A 10 5.54 -8.80 -17.63
C CYS A 10 6.04 -10.15 -17.10
N TYR A 11 5.35 -11.24 -17.45
CA TYR A 11 5.64 -12.63 -17.11
C TYR A 11 5.75 -12.96 -15.62
N LYS A 12 5.24 -12.09 -14.73
CA LYS A 12 5.14 -12.39 -13.31
C LYS A 12 4.11 -13.48 -13.03
N GLU A 13 4.50 -14.42 -12.18
CA GLU A 13 3.65 -15.51 -11.70
C GLU A 13 2.82 -15.09 -10.48
N PHE A 14 1.58 -15.55 -10.44
CA PHE A 14 0.65 -15.30 -9.35
C PHE A 14 0.01 -16.61 -8.89
N PRO A 15 -0.14 -16.82 -7.57
CA PRO A 15 -0.74 -18.03 -7.03
C PRO A 15 -2.27 -18.04 -7.08
N GLN A 16 -2.91 -16.95 -7.56
CA GLN A 16 -4.36 -16.84 -7.72
C GLN A 16 -4.70 -15.90 -8.88
N LEU A 17 -5.71 -16.28 -9.68
CA LEU A 17 -6.22 -15.47 -10.78
C LEU A 17 -6.65 -14.07 -10.33
N SER A 18 -7.33 -13.95 -9.20
CA SER A 18 -7.75 -12.65 -8.65
C SER A 18 -6.56 -11.70 -8.36
N LYS A 19 -5.40 -12.25 -7.99
CA LYS A 19 -4.17 -11.47 -7.82
C LYS A 19 -3.59 -11.05 -9.16
N LEU A 20 -3.62 -11.93 -10.17
CA LEU A 20 -3.23 -11.60 -11.53
C LEU A 20 -4.13 -10.50 -12.12
N GLU A 21 -5.46 -10.63 -12.03
CA GLU A 21 -6.41 -9.64 -12.55
C GLU A 21 -6.18 -8.27 -11.92
N ARG A 22 -6.00 -8.22 -10.59
CA ARG A 22 -5.62 -6.98 -9.90
C ARG A 22 -4.25 -6.45 -10.32
N HIS A 23 -3.30 -7.32 -10.61
CA HIS A 23 -1.99 -6.91 -11.11
C HIS A 23 -2.09 -6.32 -12.52
N LYS A 24 -2.95 -6.83 -13.40
CA LYS A 24 -3.18 -6.28 -14.75
C LYS A 24 -3.61 -4.81 -14.70
N LEU A 25 -4.35 -4.39 -13.67
CA LEU A 25 -4.69 -2.97 -13.45
C LEU A 25 -3.47 -2.07 -13.23
N SER A 26 -2.31 -2.62 -12.87
CA SER A 26 -1.08 -1.83 -12.75
C SER A 26 -0.42 -1.52 -14.10
N HIS A 27 -0.74 -2.29 -15.13
CA HIS A 27 -0.32 -2.04 -16.52
C HIS A 27 -1.29 -1.13 -17.27
N SER A 28 -2.52 -1.00 -16.76
CA SER A 28 -3.56 -0.17 -17.36
C SER A 28 -3.58 1.21 -16.72
N ASP A 29 -3.85 2.26 -17.49
CA ASP A 29 -4.12 3.59 -16.92
C ASP A 29 -5.49 3.66 -16.21
N ASN A 30 -6.30 2.60 -16.34
CA ASN A 30 -7.59 2.43 -15.66
C ASN A 30 -7.41 2.15 -14.16
N LYS A 31 -6.91 3.15 -13.43
CA LYS A 31 -6.95 3.19 -11.97
C LYS A 31 -8.38 3.55 -11.55
N SER A 32 -9.14 2.54 -11.18
CA SER A 32 -10.59 2.63 -11.01
C SER A 32 -11.05 3.49 -9.82
N PHE A 33 -10.17 3.76 -8.84
CA PHE A 33 -10.54 4.45 -7.60
C PHE A 33 -9.90 5.85 -7.55
N ARG A 34 -10.69 6.88 -7.84
CA ARG A 34 -10.24 8.28 -7.89
C ARG A 34 -10.48 9.01 -6.58
N CYS A 35 -9.45 9.70 -6.09
CA CYS A 35 -9.56 10.61 -4.96
C CYS A 35 -10.34 11.86 -5.37
N GLN A 36 -11.45 12.16 -4.71
CA GLN A 36 -12.27 13.32 -5.04
C GLN A 36 -11.63 14.66 -4.64
N VAL A 37 -10.64 14.64 -3.75
CA VAL A 37 -9.97 15.86 -3.26
C VAL A 37 -8.87 16.32 -4.23
N CYS A 38 -7.97 15.42 -4.65
CA CYS A 38 -6.82 15.75 -5.49
C CYS A 38 -6.82 15.07 -6.86
N GLN A 39 -7.90 14.36 -7.20
CA GLN A 39 -8.08 13.68 -8.49
C GLN A 39 -7.07 12.59 -8.82
N ARG A 40 -6.24 12.19 -7.85
CA ARG A 40 -5.30 11.08 -8.00
C ARG A 40 -6.03 9.74 -8.02
N SER A 41 -5.69 8.89 -8.97
CA SER A 41 -6.30 7.57 -9.13
C SER A 41 -5.45 6.45 -8.54
N PHE A 42 -6.12 5.41 -8.03
CA PHE A 42 -5.53 4.21 -7.42
C PHE A 42 -6.11 2.94 -8.04
N ALA A 43 -5.28 1.90 -8.14
CA ALA A 43 -5.69 0.60 -8.66
C ALA A 43 -6.55 -0.21 -7.67
N GLN A 44 -6.63 0.19 -6.39
CA GLN A 44 -7.35 -0.54 -5.34
C GLN A 44 -8.02 0.45 -4.38
N LEU A 45 -9.22 0.10 -3.90
CA LEU A 45 -9.96 0.90 -2.91
C LEU A 45 -9.20 1.06 -1.59
N SER A 46 -8.50 0.01 -1.13
CA SER A 46 -7.67 0.07 0.09
C SER A 46 -6.55 1.11 -0.02
N GLN A 47 -5.96 1.26 -1.21
CA GLN A 47 -4.94 2.25 -1.47
C GLN A 47 -5.51 3.67 -1.48
N LEU A 48 -6.70 3.86 -2.06
CA LEU A 48 -7.42 5.14 -1.96
C LEU A 48 -7.74 5.48 -0.50
N LYS A 49 -8.29 4.53 0.28
CA LYS A 49 -8.59 4.74 1.71
C LYS A 49 -7.34 5.11 2.51
N SER A 50 -6.22 4.41 2.30
CA SER A 50 -4.95 4.77 2.95
C SER A 50 -4.46 6.15 2.52
N HIS A 51 -4.60 6.49 1.23
CA HIS A 51 -4.24 7.78 0.70
C HIS A 51 -5.05 8.91 1.33
N LEU A 52 -6.35 8.74 1.56
CA LEU A 52 -7.21 9.80 2.14
C LEU A 52 -6.69 10.32 3.50
N ARG A 53 -5.91 9.52 4.23
CA ARG A 53 -5.24 9.95 5.46
C ARG A 53 -4.31 11.16 5.27
N VAL A 54 -3.81 11.39 4.06
CA VAL A 54 -2.99 12.57 3.76
C VAL A 54 -3.82 13.85 3.74
N HIS A 55 -5.11 13.76 3.46
CA HIS A 55 -6.04 14.88 3.45
C HIS A 55 -6.66 15.11 4.83
N THR A 56 -7.02 14.03 5.53
CA THR A 56 -7.61 14.13 6.88
C THR A 56 -6.59 14.39 7.98
N GLY A 57 -5.31 14.13 7.71
CA GLY A 57 -4.26 14.18 8.74
C GLY A 57 -4.29 13.01 9.71
N GLU A 58 -5.12 11.98 9.47
CA GLU A 58 -5.21 10.80 10.32
C GLU A 58 -3.87 10.05 10.38
N ARG A 59 -3.39 9.79 11.60
CA ARG A 59 -2.11 9.12 11.87
C ARG A 59 -2.33 7.96 12.84
N PRO A 60 -2.94 6.85 12.38
CA PRO A 60 -3.35 5.76 13.27
C PRO A 60 -2.17 4.93 13.81
N PHE A 61 -0.95 5.14 13.30
CA PHE A 61 0.22 4.36 13.70
C PHE A 61 1.13 5.18 14.61
N GLN A 62 0.97 5.05 15.92
CA GLN A 62 1.80 5.70 16.91
C GLN A 62 3.07 4.89 17.20
N CYS A 63 4.20 5.59 17.37
CA CYS A 63 5.43 5.01 17.87
C CYS A 63 5.29 4.70 19.37
N GLN A 64 5.78 3.54 19.80
CA GLN A 64 5.73 3.16 21.22
C GLN A 64 6.93 3.71 22.00
N CYS A 65 7.96 4.20 21.32
CA CYS A 65 9.17 4.75 21.94
C CYS A 65 9.13 6.28 22.05
N CYS A 66 8.20 6.96 21.38
CA CYS A 66 8.02 8.41 21.43
C CYS A 66 6.62 8.82 20.92
N ASP A 67 6.24 10.09 21.08
CA ASP A 67 4.90 10.59 20.72
C ASP A 67 4.65 10.77 19.21
N LYS A 68 5.56 10.31 18.34
CA LYS A 68 5.42 10.47 16.89
C LYS A 68 4.41 9.49 16.33
N SER A 69 3.48 10.00 15.52
CA SER A 69 2.46 9.21 14.83
C SER A 69 2.56 9.33 13.31
N PHE A 70 2.18 8.27 12.60
CA PHE A 70 2.36 8.11 11.16
C PHE A 70 1.05 7.69 10.47
N ASN A 71 0.87 8.12 9.23
CA ASN A 71 -0.29 7.76 8.39
C ASN A 71 -0.18 6.34 7.80
N HIS A 72 1.04 5.79 7.69
CA HIS A 72 1.32 4.46 7.15
C HIS A 72 2.25 3.64 8.08
N LYS A 73 1.99 2.32 8.17
CA LYS A 73 2.80 1.37 8.98
C LYS A 73 4.26 1.31 8.54
N VAL A 74 4.54 1.39 7.23
CA VAL A 74 5.92 1.38 6.71
C VAL A 74 6.72 2.60 7.19
N SER A 75 6.07 3.76 7.28
CA SER A 75 6.68 4.99 7.79
C SER A 75 7.04 4.84 9.27
N LEU A 76 6.13 4.28 10.08
CA LEU A 76 6.43 3.93 11.47
C LEU A 76 7.59 2.94 11.58
N LYS A 77 7.55 1.84 10.82
CA LYS A 77 8.61 0.82 10.83
C LYS A 77 9.97 1.44 10.49
N ASN A 78 10.04 2.27 9.45
CA ASN A 78 11.27 2.95 9.06
C ASN A 78 11.73 3.96 10.11
N HIS A 79 10.80 4.67 10.77
CA HIS A 79 11.12 5.57 11.87
C HIS A 79 11.71 4.80 13.06
N VAL A 80 11.04 3.74 13.53
CA VAL A 80 11.56 2.89 14.61
C VAL A 80 12.94 2.35 14.23
N ARG A 81 13.07 1.80 13.01
CA ARG A 81 14.35 1.31 12.49
C ARG A 81 15.49 2.35 12.53
N ARG A 82 15.18 3.62 12.26
CA ARG A 82 16.20 4.67 12.14
C ARG A 82 16.56 5.33 13.46
N TYR A 83 15.62 5.40 14.40
CA TYR A 83 15.75 6.26 15.58
C TYR A 83 15.59 5.50 16.91
N HIS A 84 15.06 4.28 16.87
CA HIS A 84 14.76 3.48 18.07
C HIS A 84 15.27 2.04 17.99
N GLN A 85 15.81 1.62 16.84
CA GLN A 85 16.47 0.33 16.68
C GLN A 85 17.89 0.43 17.24
N GLY A 86 17.90 0.60 18.57
CA GLY A 86 18.93 0.13 19.48
C GLY A 86 18.54 -1.21 20.12
N GLU A 87 17.27 -1.64 20.12
CA GLU A 87 16.88 -2.98 20.58
C GLU A 87 15.62 -3.45 19.82
N GLY A 88 15.65 -4.69 19.34
CA GLY A 88 14.56 -5.34 18.60
C GLY A 88 13.48 -5.90 19.52
N VAL A 89 12.28 -6.05 18.98
CA VAL A 89 11.32 -7.06 19.46
C VAL A 89 11.76 -8.45 18.98
#